data_AF-A0A941IMV8-F1
#
_entry.id   AF-A0A941IMV8-F1
#
_cell.length_a   1.000
_cell.length_b   1.000
_cell.length_c   1.000
_cell.angle_alpha   90.00
_cell.angle_beta   90.00
_cell.angle_gamma   90.00
#
_symmetry.space_group_name_H-M   'P 1'
#
loop_
_entity.id
_entity.type
_entity.pdbx_description
1 polymer ?
#
loop_
_entity_poly.entity_id
_entity_poly.type
_entity_poly.pdbx_seq_one_letter_code
_entity_poly.pdbx_strand_id
1 'polypeptide(L)'
;MKTKTTPRHRARPTHNGVLRYGVLASACLGTLALTTAAAQAFAGVGVADDGAHTLANPGHREVFSASFDVHQYGEVLAASARNQAEAESIGCSDRSPCRSIALSFQIVTMAGEQVHLNALNLSNAENVHCDGCQTLAGAYQFIVSTPVAFTLSPHVQVQLQHIRDELDALSSSNAPIAQIQADADALAAQVTAVLRAAAAAASTGHAPAAPRSEDPLVTMHRVFHQG
;
A
#
# COMPACT_ATOMS: atom_id res chain seq x y z
N MET A 1 39.17 -35.63 -8.10
CA MET A 1 40.40 -35.45 -7.29
C MET A 1 41.04 -34.11 -7.62
N LYS A 2 41.37 -33.34 -6.57
CA LYS A 2 42.14 -32.07 -6.53
C LYS A 2 41.49 -30.80 -7.11
N THR A 3 40.73 -30.10 -6.27
CA THR A 3 40.59 -28.64 -6.31
C THR A 3 41.36 -28.03 -5.14
N LYS A 4 42.16 -27.01 -5.45
CA LYS A 4 43.25 -26.46 -4.64
C LYS A 4 42.74 -25.19 -3.95
N THR A 5 42.65 -25.23 -2.62
CA THR A 5 42.27 -24.09 -1.77
C THR A 5 43.40 -23.07 -1.71
N THR A 6 43.09 -21.78 -1.85
CA THR A 6 44.02 -20.68 -1.49
C THR A 6 43.23 -19.60 -0.75
N PRO A 7 43.57 -19.27 0.52
CA PRO A 7 42.96 -18.19 1.27
C PRO A 7 43.79 -16.90 1.13
N ARG A 8 43.19 -15.73 1.36
CA ARG A 8 43.79 -14.40 1.69
C ARG A 8 42.66 -13.36 1.58
N HIS A 9 42.51 -12.28 2.34
CA HIS A 9 43.22 -11.66 3.45
C HIS A 9 42.18 -10.83 4.24
N ARG A 10 42.30 -10.77 5.58
CA ARG A 10 41.58 -9.82 6.43
C ARG A 10 41.98 -8.39 6.09
N ALA A 11 41.00 -7.51 5.87
CA ALA A 11 41.19 -6.06 5.98
C ALA A 11 40.68 -5.60 7.35
N ARG A 12 41.52 -4.87 8.10
CA ARG A 12 41.15 -4.10 9.29
C ARG A 12 41.35 -2.60 9.00
N PRO A 13 40.64 -1.72 9.71
CA PRO A 13 40.32 -0.38 9.26
C PRO A 13 41.44 0.62 9.56
N THR A 14 41.60 1.61 8.68
CA THR A 14 42.46 2.77 8.92
C THR A 14 41.63 3.94 9.43
N HIS A 15 41.89 4.32 10.69
CA HIS A 15 41.59 5.62 11.28
C HIS A 15 42.27 6.74 10.46
N ASN A 16 41.51 7.79 10.16
CA ASN A 16 41.95 9.15 9.85
C ASN A 16 40.70 10.02 10.13
N GLY A 17 40.68 11.16 10.80
CA GLY A 17 41.70 12.08 11.29
C GLY A 17 40.89 13.36 11.55
N VAL A 18 40.88 13.83 12.79
CA VAL A 18 40.11 15.00 13.23
C VAL A 18 40.71 16.26 12.59
N LEU A 19 39.92 17.05 11.85
CA LEU A 19 40.25 18.45 11.57
C LEU A 19 39.20 19.37 12.20
N ARG A 20 39.67 20.06 13.25
CA ARG A 20 39.02 21.18 13.92
C ARG A 20 39.30 22.44 13.12
N TYR A 21 38.26 23.05 12.54
CA TYR A 21 38.21 24.47 12.21
C TYR A 21 37.14 25.05 13.14
N GLY A 22 37.39 26.00 14.04
CA GLY A 22 38.06 27.28 13.82
C GLY A 22 36.99 28.36 14.01
N VAL A 23 36.64 28.66 15.27
CA VAL A 23 35.65 29.68 15.66
C VAL A 23 36.25 31.06 15.39
N LEU A 24 35.56 31.90 14.61
CA LEU A 24 35.77 33.35 14.61
C LEU A 24 34.42 34.05 14.80
N ALA A 25 34.25 34.61 16.00
CA ALA A 25 33.18 35.49 16.37
C ALA A 25 33.33 36.83 15.65
N SER A 26 32.26 37.32 15.05
CA SER A 26 32.11 38.71 14.63
C SER A 26 30.84 39.27 15.23
N ALA A 27 31.00 40.20 16.16
CA ALA A 27 29.93 40.96 16.79
C ALA A 27 29.54 42.12 15.89
N CYS A 28 28.31 42.13 15.39
CA CYS A 28 27.65 43.34 14.89
C CYS A 28 26.30 43.48 15.59
N LEU A 29 26.18 44.52 16.41
CA LEU A 29 24.94 45.01 16.97
C LEU A 29 24.10 45.64 15.86
N GLY A 30 23.00 44.98 15.51
CA GLY A 30 21.91 45.55 14.73
C GLY A 30 20.61 44.94 15.23
N THR A 31 19.82 45.71 15.99
CA THR A 31 18.46 45.33 16.37
C THR A 31 17.56 45.41 15.15
N LEU A 32 17.62 44.39 14.29
CA LEU A 32 16.55 44.07 13.37
C LEU A 32 15.56 43.19 14.14
N ALA A 33 14.35 43.70 14.33
CA ALA A 33 13.23 42.90 14.79
C ALA A 33 13.05 41.76 13.80
N LEU A 34 13.59 40.59 14.14
CA LEU A 34 13.31 39.34 13.45
C LEU A 34 11.83 39.08 13.72
N THR A 35 10.97 39.47 12.79
CA THR A 35 9.69 38.80 12.65
C THR A 35 10.04 37.35 12.36
N THR A 36 9.98 36.52 13.40
CA THR A 36 9.94 35.07 13.25
C THR A 36 8.65 34.79 12.48
N ALA A 37 8.72 34.86 11.15
CA ALA A 37 7.76 34.20 10.30
C ALA A 37 7.82 32.75 10.78
N ALA A 38 6.80 32.33 11.52
CA ALA A 38 6.58 30.93 11.80
C ALA A 38 6.58 30.27 10.42
N ALA A 39 7.64 29.52 10.12
CA ALA A 39 7.62 28.60 9.00
C ALA A 39 6.41 27.71 9.28
N GLN A 40 5.29 27.96 8.59
CA GLN A 40 4.16 27.06 8.63
C GLN A 40 4.72 25.75 8.12
N ALA A 41 4.85 24.77 9.01
CA ALA A 41 5.20 23.42 8.60
C ALA A 41 4.12 23.02 7.60
N PHE A 42 4.50 22.91 6.32
CA PHE A 42 3.59 22.40 5.31
C PHE A 42 3.24 20.97 5.74
N ALA A 43 1.99 20.74 6.13
CA ALA A 43 1.48 19.39 6.20
C ALA A 43 1.63 18.78 4.78
N GLY A 44 2.22 17.59 4.71
CA GLY A 44 2.73 17.02 3.47
C GLY A 44 1.63 16.63 2.48
N VAL A 45 2.04 16.15 1.30
CA VAL A 45 1.14 15.49 0.34
C VAL A 45 1.46 13.99 0.33
N GLY A 46 0.43 13.15 0.54
CA GLY A 46 0.54 11.69 0.40
C GLY A 46 0.29 11.25 -1.04
N VAL A 47 1.09 10.32 -1.57
CA VAL A 47 0.89 9.72 -2.89
C VAL A 47 1.06 8.21 -2.79
N ALA A 48 -0.03 7.48 -3.02
CA ALA A 48 -0.07 6.03 -3.09
C ALA A 48 -0.44 5.59 -4.51
N ASP A 49 0.33 4.67 -5.08
CA ASP A 49 0.11 4.11 -6.41
C ASP A 49 0.49 2.62 -6.35
N ASP A 50 -0.52 1.76 -6.42
CA ASP A 50 -0.36 0.31 -6.35
C ASP A 50 -1.10 -0.35 -7.51
N GLY A 51 -0.64 -1.53 -7.90
CA GLY A 51 -1.39 -2.35 -8.84
C GLY A 51 -0.93 -3.79 -8.97
N ALA A 52 -1.78 -4.58 -9.61
CA ALA A 52 -1.52 -5.96 -10.01
C ALA A 52 -1.87 -6.14 -11.49
N HIS A 53 -0.98 -6.77 -12.25
CA HIS A 53 -1.16 -6.96 -13.70
C HIS A 53 -0.83 -8.39 -14.10
N THR A 54 -1.70 -9.03 -14.88
CA THR A 54 -1.48 -10.37 -15.41
C THR A 54 -1.83 -10.51 -16.88
N LEU A 55 -1.02 -11.28 -17.60
CA LEU A 55 -1.26 -11.67 -18.98
C LEU A 55 -1.05 -13.17 -19.15
N ALA A 56 -2.14 -13.90 -19.34
CA ALA A 56 -2.11 -15.33 -19.66
C ALA A 56 -2.23 -15.56 -21.17
N ASN A 57 -1.44 -16.51 -21.69
CA ASN A 57 -1.37 -16.83 -23.12
C ASN A 57 -0.94 -18.30 -23.33
N PRO A 58 -0.86 -18.83 -24.57
CA PRO A 58 -0.50 -20.24 -24.79
C PRO A 58 0.87 -20.66 -24.22
N GLY A 59 1.81 -19.72 -24.06
CA GLY A 59 3.10 -19.97 -23.41
C GLY A 59 3.05 -19.97 -21.87
N HIS A 60 2.13 -19.20 -21.30
CA HIS A 60 1.91 -19.05 -19.86
C HIS A 60 0.41 -19.07 -19.55
N ARG A 61 -0.16 -20.27 -19.45
CA ARG A 61 -1.62 -20.45 -19.40
C ARG A 61 -2.25 -20.10 -18.06
N GLU A 62 -1.48 -20.09 -16.99
CA GLU A 62 -1.96 -19.76 -15.65
C GLU A 62 -1.05 -18.68 -15.08
N VAL A 63 -1.59 -17.49 -14.87
CA VAL A 63 -0.87 -16.34 -14.34
C VAL A 63 -1.71 -15.72 -13.22
N PHE A 64 -1.07 -15.55 -12.07
CA PHE A 64 -1.67 -14.92 -10.90
C PHE A 64 -0.72 -13.84 -10.40
N SER A 65 -1.27 -12.67 -10.06
CA SER A 65 -0.56 -11.60 -9.38
C SER A 65 -1.46 -11.03 -8.29
N ALA A 66 -0.91 -10.89 -7.09
CA ALA A 66 -1.54 -10.11 -6.04
C ALA A 66 -0.56 -9.08 -5.48
N SER A 67 -1.08 -7.91 -5.12
CA SER A 67 -0.39 -6.89 -4.33
C SER A 67 -1.17 -6.60 -3.05
N PHE A 68 -0.43 -6.31 -1.99
CA PHE A 68 -0.98 -5.92 -0.69
C PHE A 68 -0.03 -4.91 -0.07
N ASP A 69 -0.40 -3.64 -0.14
CA ASP A 69 0.45 -2.53 0.23
C ASP A 69 -0.24 -1.61 1.25
N VAL A 70 0.57 -1.12 2.20
CA VAL A 70 0.12 -0.28 3.31
C VAL A 70 0.91 1.02 3.31
N HIS A 71 0.23 2.11 2.96
CA HIS A 71 0.76 3.47 2.95
C HIS A 71 0.27 4.21 4.18
N GLN A 72 1.17 4.52 5.10
CA GLN A 72 0.85 5.28 6.31
C GLN A 72 1.40 6.70 6.22
N TYR A 73 0.49 7.65 6.06
CA TYR A 73 0.77 9.07 6.15
C TYR A 73 0.37 9.62 7.52
N GLY A 74 1.13 10.60 8.01
CA GLY A 74 0.76 11.39 9.18
C GLY A 74 -0.23 12.50 8.81
N GLU A 75 -0.01 13.69 9.35
CA GLU A 75 -0.79 14.87 8.96
C GLU A 75 -0.45 15.32 7.52
N VAL A 76 -1.49 15.45 6.69
CA VAL A 76 -1.38 15.85 5.29
C VAL A 76 -2.42 16.91 4.94
N LEU A 77 -2.12 17.76 3.96
CA LEU A 77 -3.10 18.69 3.38
C LEU A 77 -3.87 18.06 2.22
N ALA A 78 -3.23 17.13 1.52
CA ALA A 78 -3.79 16.44 0.38
C ALA A 78 -3.22 15.03 0.24
N ALA A 79 -3.99 14.16 -0.39
CA ALA A 79 -3.54 12.83 -0.75
C ALA A 79 -4.08 12.42 -2.13
N SER A 80 -3.25 11.70 -2.89
CA SER A 80 -3.68 10.99 -4.09
C SER A 80 -3.47 9.50 -3.88
N ALA A 81 -4.49 8.69 -4.17
CA ALA A 81 -4.44 7.24 -4.02
C ALA A 81 -4.97 6.58 -5.30
N ARG A 82 -4.09 5.88 -6.02
CA ARG A 82 -4.44 5.09 -7.20
C ARG A 82 -4.21 3.61 -6.90
N ASN A 83 -5.22 2.80 -7.17
CA ASN A 83 -5.13 1.35 -7.09
C ASN A 83 -5.65 0.73 -8.40
N GLN A 84 -4.91 -0.20 -9.00
CA GLN A 84 -5.27 -0.82 -10.27
C GLN A 84 -5.11 -2.34 -10.27
N ALA A 85 -6.10 -3.06 -10.81
CA ALA A 85 -5.96 -4.48 -11.13
C ALA A 85 -6.30 -4.72 -12.60
N GLU A 86 -5.41 -5.39 -13.33
CA GLU A 86 -5.57 -5.65 -14.76
C GLU A 86 -5.24 -7.10 -15.08
N ALA A 87 -6.17 -7.82 -15.68
CA ALA A 87 -5.99 -9.21 -16.06
C ALA A 87 -6.43 -9.43 -17.50
N GLU A 88 -5.57 -10.05 -18.28
CA GLU A 88 -5.85 -10.41 -19.68
C GLU A 88 -5.58 -11.90 -19.92
N SER A 89 -6.46 -12.55 -20.66
CA SER A 89 -6.22 -13.87 -21.23
C SER A 89 -6.34 -13.82 -22.76
N ILE A 90 -5.28 -14.18 -23.48
CA ILE A 90 -5.20 -13.96 -24.93
C ILE A 90 -4.86 -15.24 -25.70
N GLY A 91 -5.63 -15.53 -26.75
CA GLY A 91 -5.23 -16.45 -27.82
C GLY A 91 -5.18 -17.93 -27.43
N CYS A 92 -5.84 -18.29 -26.33
CA CYS A 92 -5.91 -19.68 -25.87
C CYS A 92 -7.13 -20.38 -26.47
N SER A 93 -7.01 -21.70 -26.68
CA SER A 93 -8.10 -22.50 -27.25
C SER A 93 -8.99 -23.07 -26.16
N ASP A 94 -10.24 -23.43 -26.46
CA ASP A 94 -11.14 -24.09 -25.51
C ASP A 94 -10.62 -25.41 -24.93
N ARG A 95 -9.75 -26.11 -25.67
CA ARG A 95 -9.08 -27.35 -25.21
C ARG A 95 -7.92 -27.09 -24.25
N SER A 96 -7.48 -25.85 -24.14
CA SER A 96 -6.33 -25.42 -23.34
C SER A 96 -6.56 -23.97 -22.93
N PRO A 97 -7.59 -23.70 -22.11
CA PRO A 97 -7.96 -22.34 -21.74
C PRO A 97 -6.86 -21.70 -20.90
N CYS A 98 -6.82 -20.38 -20.95
CA CYS A 98 -5.95 -19.58 -20.09
C CYS A 98 -6.71 -19.06 -18.87
N ARG A 99 -5.94 -18.82 -17.82
CA ARG A 99 -6.39 -18.31 -16.53
C ARG A 99 -5.49 -17.15 -16.11
N SER A 100 -6.07 -15.98 -15.93
CA SER A 100 -5.37 -14.74 -15.58
C SER A 100 -6.07 -14.07 -14.41
N ILE A 101 -5.36 -13.88 -13.29
CA ILE A 101 -5.95 -13.31 -12.06
C ILE A 101 -5.05 -12.21 -11.50
N ALA A 102 -5.58 -11.00 -11.39
CA ALA A 102 -4.92 -9.84 -10.78
C ALA A 102 -5.73 -9.32 -9.58
N LEU A 103 -5.14 -9.28 -8.39
CA LEU A 103 -5.78 -8.76 -7.18
C LEU A 103 -4.92 -7.67 -6.52
N SER A 104 -5.42 -6.44 -6.37
CA SER A 104 -4.66 -5.33 -5.79
C SER A 104 -5.33 -4.78 -4.54
N PHE A 105 -4.67 -4.94 -3.38
CA PHE A 105 -5.12 -4.45 -2.08
C PHE A 105 -4.26 -3.26 -1.65
N GLN A 106 -4.84 -2.06 -1.62
CA GLN A 106 -4.17 -0.83 -1.21
C GLN A 106 -4.81 -0.30 0.07
N ILE A 107 -4.01 -0.14 1.13
CA ILE A 107 -4.42 0.50 2.37
C ILE A 107 -3.71 1.85 2.48
N VAL A 108 -4.47 2.94 2.64
CA VAL A 108 -3.95 4.29 2.86
C VAL A 108 -4.48 4.83 4.17
N THR A 109 -3.59 5.16 5.10
CA THR A 109 -3.95 5.89 6.33
C THR A 109 -3.41 7.30 6.27
N MET A 110 -4.19 8.28 6.72
CA MET A 110 -3.79 9.69 6.74
C MET A 110 -4.54 10.44 7.83
N ALA A 111 -4.01 11.60 8.23
CA ALA A 111 -4.64 12.46 9.20
C ALA A 111 -4.75 13.93 8.77
N GLY A 112 -5.77 14.61 9.30
CA GLY A 112 -6.02 16.03 9.14
C GLY A 112 -7.51 16.37 9.11
N GLU A 113 -7.90 17.54 9.62
CA GLU A 113 -9.31 17.97 9.66
C GLU A 113 -9.89 18.27 8.25
N GLN A 114 -9.06 18.59 7.25
CA GLN A 114 -9.50 18.91 5.88
C GLN A 114 -8.52 18.39 4.82
N VAL A 115 -8.39 17.06 4.71
CA VAL A 115 -7.53 16.45 3.68
C VAL A 115 -8.23 16.49 2.32
N HIS A 116 -7.61 17.11 1.33
CA HIS A 116 -8.04 17.02 -0.07
C HIS A 116 -7.64 15.66 -0.66
N LEU A 117 -8.59 14.72 -0.75
CA LEU A 117 -8.35 13.38 -1.29
C LEU A 117 -8.77 13.26 -2.76
N ASN A 118 -7.86 12.78 -3.61
CA ASN A 118 -8.16 12.24 -4.93
C ASN A 118 -7.93 10.72 -4.93
N ALA A 119 -9.01 9.94 -4.91
CA ALA A 119 -8.92 8.48 -4.89
C ALA A 119 -9.46 7.88 -6.19
N LEU A 120 -8.68 6.98 -6.79
CA LEU A 120 -9.04 6.25 -8.00
C LEU A 120 -8.76 4.77 -7.80
N ASN A 121 -9.79 3.95 -8.04
CA ASN A 121 -9.70 2.51 -7.94
C ASN A 121 -10.22 1.90 -9.24
N LEU A 122 -9.40 1.13 -9.95
CA LEU A 122 -9.69 0.60 -11.28
C LEU A 122 -9.47 -0.91 -11.32
N SER A 123 -10.41 -1.63 -11.94
CA SER A 123 -10.27 -3.05 -12.24
C SER A 123 -10.66 -3.28 -13.70
N ASN A 124 -9.86 -4.04 -14.44
CA ASN A 124 -10.14 -4.45 -15.81
C ASN A 124 -9.79 -5.93 -16.04
N ALA A 125 -10.71 -6.69 -16.63
CA ALA A 125 -10.55 -8.11 -16.90
C ALA A 125 -11.03 -8.40 -18.34
N GLU A 126 -10.17 -8.98 -19.17
CA GLU A 126 -10.46 -9.19 -20.58
C GLU A 126 -10.09 -10.60 -21.08
N ASN A 127 -10.99 -11.18 -21.87
CA ASN A 127 -10.74 -12.38 -22.66
C ASN A 127 -10.62 -12.00 -24.14
N VAL A 128 -9.42 -12.11 -24.71
CA VAL A 128 -9.15 -11.71 -26.09
C VAL A 128 -8.95 -12.95 -26.96
N HIS A 129 -9.88 -13.16 -27.89
CA HIS A 129 -9.89 -14.34 -28.78
C HIS A 129 -9.84 -15.68 -28.02
N CYS A 130 -10.58 -15.79 -26.92
CA CYS A 130 -10.65 -17.00 -26.12
C CYS A 130 -12.00 -17.10 -25.37
N ASP A 131 -12.88 -17.99 -25.84
CA ASP A 131 -14.22 -18.14 -25.26
C ASP A 131 -14.22 -18.98 -23.97
N GLY A 132 -13.22 -19.86 -23.81
CA GLY A 132 -13.05 -20.70 -22.60
C GLY A 132 -12.16 -20.11 -21.50
N CYS A 133 -11.67 -18.87 -21.66
CA CYS A 133 -10.71 -18.30 -20.73
C CYS A 133 -11.34 -17.84 -19.40
N GLN A 134 -10.52 -17.86 -18.37
CA GLN A 134 -10.87 -17.51 -17.01
C GLN A 134 -10.08 -16.28 -16.59
N THR A 135 -10.71 -15.11 -16.57
CA THR A 135 -10.02 -13.85 -16.24
C THR A 135 -10.71 -13.15 -15.07
N LEU A 136 -9.92 -12.68 -14.09
CA LEU A 136 -10.40 -11.98 -12.91
C LEU A 136 -9.47 -10.81 -12.57
N ALA A 137 -10.05 -9.63 -12.40
CA ALA A 137 -9.35 -8.48 -11.82
C ALA A 137 -10.15 -7.91 -10.65
N GLY A 138 -9.48 -7.71 -9.51
CA GLY A 138 -10.10 -7.16 -8.30
C GLY A 138 -9.23 -6.09 -7.67
N ALA A 139 -9.72 -4.84 -7.64
CA ALA A 139 -9.02 -3.74 -7.00
C ALA A 139 -9.77 -3.31 -5.73
N TYR A 140 -9.09 -3.41 -4.59
CA TYR A 140 -9.58 -3.15 -3.24
C TYR A 140 -8.80 -1.99 -2.62
N GLN A 141 -9.45 -0.85 -2.42
CA GLN A 141 -8.82 0.35 -1.88
C GLN A 141 -9.46 0.72 -0.54
N PHE A 142 -8.65 0.79 0.51
CA PHE A 142 -9.06 1.12 1.88
C PHE A 142 -8.46 2.47 2.26
N ILE A 143 -9.31 3.47 2.46
CA ILE A 143 -8.89 4.79 2.91
C ILE A 143 -9.31 4.98 4.36
N VAL A 144 -8.34 5.23 5.23
CA VAL A 144 -8.54 5.57 6.64
C VAL A 144 -8.12 7.02 6.85
N SER A 145 -9.09 7.88 7.13
CA SER A 145 -8.84 9.29 7.42
C SER A 145 -9.29 9.64 8.83
N THR A 146 -8.37 10.19 9.61
CA THR A 146 -8.62 10.57 11.01
C THR A 146 -8.33 12.06 11.24
N PRO A 147 -8.96 12.70 12.24
CA PRO A 147 -8.64 14.10 12.56
C PRO A 147 -7.20 14.29 13.07
N VAL A 148 -6.66 13.28 13.75
CA VAL A 148 -5.33 13.28 14.39
C VAL A 148 -4.46 12.17 13.85
N ALA A 149 -3.15 12.42 13.78
CA ALA A 149 -2.19 11.42 13.33
C ALA A 149 -2.24 10.16 14.21
N PHE A 150 -2.27 9.01 13.55
CA PHE A 150 -2.10 7.72 14.20
C PHE A 150 -1.24 6.81 13.32
N THR A 151 -0.70 5.78 13.94
CA THR A 151 0.07 4.73 13.27
C THR A 151 -0.55 3.39 13.63
N LEU A 152 -0.60 2.49 12.66
CA LEU A 152 -1.06 1.12 12.88
C LEU A 152 -0.12 0.45 13.89
N SER A 153 -0.72 -0.07 14.98
CA SER A 153 0.04 -0.75 16.01
C SER A 153 0.70 -2.03 15.47
N PRO A 154 1.77 -2.54 16.11
CA PRO A 154 2.38 -3.80 15.70
C PRO A 154 1.39 -4.97 15.63
N HIS A 155 0.40 -5.01 16.53
CA HIS A 155 -0.66 -6.02 16.52
C HIS A 155 -1.51 -5.93 15.24
N VAL A 156 -1.93 -4.72 14.86
CA VAL A 156 -2.71 -4.50 13.63
C VAL A 156 -1.89 -4.88 12.40
N GLN A 157 -0.61 -4.53 12.36
CA GLN A 157 0.28 -4.91 11.27
C GLN A 157 0.42 -6.43 11.13
N VAL A 158 0.47 -7.18 12.24
CA VAL A 158 0.47 -8.66 12.21
C VAL A 158 -0.85 -9.20 11.65
N GLN A 159 -2.00 -8.63 12.02
CA GLN A 159 -3.30 -9.05 11.46
C GLN A 159 -3.37 -8.79 9.94
N LEU A 160 -2.89 -7.63 9.48
CA LEU A 160 -2.83 -7.31 8.05
C LEU A 160 -1.85 -8.23 7.30
N GLN A 161 -0.70 -8.55 7.91
CA GLN A 161 0.24 -9.51 7.33
C GLN A 161 -0.39 -10.89 7.18
N HIS A 162 -1.18 -11.34 8.15
CA HIS A 162 -1.88 -12.62 8.04
C HIS A 162 -2.88 -12.63 6.86
N ILE A 163 -3.64 -11.54 6.68
CA ILE A 163 -4.56 -11.40 5.54
C ILE A 163 -3.80 -11.37 4.22
N ARG A 164 -2.64 -10.70 4.17
CA ARG A 164 -1.74 -10.75 3.01
C ARG A 164 -1.29 -12.17 2.70
N ASP A 165 -0.90 -12.94 3.71
CA ASP A 165 -0.48 -14.33 3.52
C ASP A 165 -1.65 -15.20 2.98
N GLU A 166 -2.88 -14.96 3.45
CA GLU A 166 -4.09 -15.62 2.91
C GLU A 166 -4.39 -15.20 1.47
N LEU A 167 -4.20 -13.92 1.12
CA LEU A 167 -4.33 -13.42 -0.24
C LEU A 167 -3.28 -14.08 -1.17
N ASP A 168 -2.02 -14.14 -0.73
CA ASP A 168 -0.94 -14.79 -1.46
C ASP A 168 -1.20 -16.29 -1.63
N ALA A 169 -1.83 -16.95 -0.65
CA ALA A 169 -2.22 -18.35 -0.76
C ALA A 169 -3.24 -18.62 -1.87
N LEU A 170 -4.08 -17.63 -2.25
CA LEU A 170 -4.99 -17.75 -3.39
C LEU A 170 -4.24 -17.99 -4.72
N SER A 171 -2.98 -17.55 -4.83
CA SER A 171 -2.13 -17.80 -6.01
C SER A 171 -1.85 -19.28 -6.26
N SER A 172 -1.83 -20.07 -5.19
CA SER A 172 -1.59 -21.51 -5.24
C SER A 172 -2.88 -22.34 -5.35
N SER A 173 -4.04 -21.67 -5.32
CA SER A 173 -5.35 -22.32 -5.32
C SER A 173 -5.82 -22.62 -6.74
N ASN A 174 -6.28 -23.86 -6.95
CA ASN A 174 -6.98 -24.27 -8.16
C ASN A 174 -8.50 -24.00 -8.08
N ALA A 175 -8.95 -23.18 -7.13
CA ALA A 175 -10.37 -22.91 -6.95
C ALA A 175 -10.99 -22.21 -8.17
N PRO A 176 -12.29 -22.40 -8.43
CA PRO A 176 -13.01 -21.64 -9.46
C PRO A 176 -12.86 -20.13 -9.26
N ILE A 177 -12.82 -19.34 -10.33
CA ILE A 177 -12.68 -17.86 -10.25
C ILE A 177 -13.72 -17.23 -9.34
N ALA A 178 -14.98 -17.71 -9.39
CA ALA A 178 -16.04 -17.21 -8.51
C ALA A 178 -15.70 -17.42 -7.02
N GLN A 179 -15.04 -18.52 -6.67
CA GLN A 179 -14.58 -18.77 -5.31
C GLN A 179 -13.40 -17.86 -4.95
N ILE A 180 -12.41 -17.70 -5.85
CA ILE A 180 -11.29 -16.76 -5.63
C ILE A 180 -11.80 -15.34 -5.39
N GLN A 181 -12.80 -14.90 -6.16
CA GLN A 181 -13.43 -13.60 -5.96
C GLN A 181 -14.13 -13.51 -4.59
N ALA A 182 -14.88 -14.54 -4.20
CA ALA A 182 -15.55 -14.58 -2.90
C ALA A 182 -14.55 -14.57 -1.73
N ASP A 183 -13.45 -15.31 -1.86
CA ASP A 183 -12.38 -15.37 -0.86
C ASP A 183 -11.69 -14.00 -0.74
N ALA A 184 -11.34 -13.36 -1.87
CA ALA A 184 -10.77 -12.02 -1.88
C ALA A 184 -11.74 -10.97 -1.27
N ASP A 185 -13.05 -11.08 -1.52
CA ASP A 185 -14.05 -10.23 -0.89
C ASP A 185 -14.13 -10.44 0.63
N ALA A 186 -14.03 -11.68 1.08
CA ALA A 186 -13.98 -11.99 2.51
C ALA A 186 -12.73 -11.42 3.16
N LEU A 187 -11.55 -11.54 2.54
CA LEU A 187 -10.31 -10.93 2.99
C LEU A 187 -10.44 -9.40 3.08
N ALA A 188 -11.06 -8.75 2.09
CA ALA A 188 -11.31 -7.32 2.11
C ALA A 188 -12.24 -6.89 3.26
N ALA A 189 -13.25 -7.71 3.59
CA ALA A 189 -14.09 -7.48 4.77
C ALA A 189 -13.28 -7.59 6.08
N GLN A 190 -12.35 -8.55 6.17
CA GLN A 190 -11.45 -8.67 7.31
C GLN A 190 -10.53 -7.45 7.46
N VAL A 191 -9.94 -6.94 6.36
CA VAL A 191 -9.15 -5.69 6.37
C VAL A 191 -9.98 -4.53 6.90
N THR A 192 -11.21 -4.38 6.39
CA THR A 192 -12.12 -3.31 6.83
C THR A 192 -12.38 -3.38 8.34
N ALA A 193 -12.62 -4.57 8.88
CA ALA A 193 -12.86 -4.76 10.30
C ALA A 193 -11.62 -4.41 11.15
N VAL A 194 -10.43 -4.87 10.73
CA VAL A 194 -9.15 -4.56 11.39
C VAL A 194 -8.89 -3.06 11.42
N LEU A 195 -9.05 -2.38 10.27
CA LEU A 195 -8.81 -0.94 10.15
C LEU A 195 -9.82 -0.11 10.95
N ARG A 196 -11.11 -0.50 10.97
CA ARG A 196 -12.13 0.19 11.79
C ARG A 196 -11.80 0.10 13.28
N ALA A 197 -11.42 -1.08 13.75
CA ALA A 197 -11.03 -1.26 15.14
C ALA A 197 -9.77 -0.44 15.49
N ALA A 198 -8.77 -0.42 14.61
CA ALA A 198 -7.55 0.37 14.79
C ALA A 198 -7.84 1.88 14.87
N ALA A 199 -8.69 2.38 13.97
CA ALA A 199 -9.01 3.80 13.91
C ALA A 199 -9.86 4.24 15.12
N ALA A 200 -10.82 3.41 15.57
CA ALA A 200 -11.58 3.67 16.80
C ALA A 200 -10.69 3.66 18.06
N ALA A 201 -9.69 2.78 18.14
CA ALA A 201 -8.75 2.81 19.26
C ALA A 201 -7.93 4.11 19.29
N ALA A 202 -7.52 4.63 18.12
CA ALA A 202 -6.78 5.89 18.01
C ALA A 202 -7.57 7.11 18.50
N SER A 203 -8.90 7.14 18.28
CA SER A 203 -9.75 8.24 18.75
C SER A 203 -9.95 8.24 20.27
N THR A 204 -10.03 7.06 20.92
CA THR A 204 -10.22 6.96 22.38
C THR A 204 -9.03 7.40 23.23
N GLY A 205 -7.81 7.42 22.68
CA GLY A 205 -6.60 7.87 23.36
C GLY A 205 -6.43 9.39 23.48
N HIS A 206 -7.28 10.16 22.81
CA HIS A 206 -7.26 11.63 22.83
C HIS A 206 -8.31 12.16 23.81
N ALA A 207 -7.90 13.03 24.75
CA ALA A 207 -8.85 13.69 25.66
C ALA A 207 -9.94 14.41 24.85
N PRO A 208 -11.22 14.33 25.25
CA PRO A 208 -12.31 14.86 24.44
C PRO A 208 -12.18 16.38 24.36
N ALA A 209 -11.80 16.89 23.18
CA ALA A 209 -12.30 18.18 22.75
C ALA A 209 -13.83 18.05 22.58
N ALA A 210 -14.57 19.14 22.81
CA ALA A 210 -16.03 19.24 22.73
C ALA A 210 -16.66 18.36 21.61
N PRO A 211 -17.89 17.83 21.79
CA PRO A 211 -18.44 16.79 20.92
C PRO A 211 -18.42 17.23 19.45
N ARG A 212 -17.53 16.63 18.66
CA ARG A 212 -17.52 16.72 17.20
C ARG A 212 -17.92 15.37 16.63
N SER A 213 -18.80 15.39 15.65
CA SER A 213 -19.34 14.22 14.96
C SER A 213 -18.33 13.65 13.96
N GLU A 214 -17.11 13.34 14.40
CA GLU A 214 -16.05 12.87 13.50
C GLU A 214 -15.53 11.53 14.02
N ASP A 215 -16.36 10.51 13.87
CA ASP A 215 -15.90 9.14 13.97
C ASP A 215 -14.83 8.88 12.90
N PRO A 216 -13.76 8.14 13.21
CA PRO A 216 -12.75 7.78 12.23
C PRO A 216 -13.40 7.06 11.04
N LEU A 217 -13.20 7.60 9.83
CA LEU A 217 -13.83 7.07 8.62
C LEU A 217 -12.90 6.07 7.94
N VAL A 218 -13.37 4.82 7.85
CA VAL A 218 -12.79 3.79 6.99
C VAL A 218 -13.73 3.58 5.81
N THR A 219 -13.30 4.00 4.62
CA THR A 219 -14.02 3.78 3.38
C THR A 219 -13.29 2.72 2.56
N MET A 220 -14.04 1.70 2.14
CA MET A 220 -13.54 0.68 1.21
C MET A 220 -14.21 0.90 -0.14
N HIS A 221 -13.40 1.08 -1.18
CA HIS A 221 -13.82 1.11 -2.56
C HIS A 221 -13.43 -0.20 -3.24
N ARG A 222 -14.40 -0.81 -3.90
CA ARG A 222 -14.25 -2.07 -4.64
C ARG A 222 -14.71 -1.87 -6.06
N VAL A 223 -13.92 -2.31 -7.04
CA VAL A 223 -14.30 -2.29 -8.46
C VAL A 223 -14.01 -3.65 -9.09
N PHE A 224 -14.98 -4.14 -9.86
CA PHE A 224 -14.89 -5.33 -10.69
C PHE A 224 -15.41 -5.00 -12.09
N HIS A 225 -14.62 -5.29 -13.11
CA HIS A 225 -15.13 -5.41 -14.47
C HIS A 225 -15.37 -6.89 -14.75
N GLN A 226 -16.58 -7.25 -15.20
CA GLN A 226 -16.84 -8.59 -15.72
C GLN A 226 -16.68 -8.53 -17.24
N GLY A 227 -15.66 -9.23 -17.75
CA GLY A 227 -15.38 -9.42 -19.18
C GLY A 227 -15.61 -10.86 -19.60
#